data_AF-K1STL2-F1
#
_entry.id   AF-K1STL2-F1
#
_cell.length_a   1.000
_cell.length_b   1.000
_cell.length_c   1.000
_cell.angle_alpha   90.00
_cell.angle_beta   90.00
_cell.angle_gamma   90.00
#
_symmetry.space_group_name_H-M   'P 1'
#
loop_
_entity.id
_entity.type
_entity.pdbx_description
1 polymer ?
#
loop_
_entity_poly.entity_id
_entity_poly.type
_entity_poly.pdbx_seq_one_letter_code
_entity_poly.pdbx_strand_id
1 'polypeptide(L)'
;SYTTQSLETTIPNGKYISDPVTIGINAAAFDGVGTFLLPIQIESVSPEVPINESLRTAYLRINGTYSANPFPMIDRSGWSITAFSSEESEPQADYPELPDNGKAVSVIDDSPYSYWGTQWRNAKPGPPHWVVIDMGKTNEIHGVRIRGRATPFESDTPRDNGNPRIFNVELSDDNAKWTMAGTFSVENRIENEVFLD
;
A
#
# COMPACT_ATOMS: atom_id res chain seq x y z
N SER A 1 -22.04 -6.86 2.00
CA SER A 1 -23.46 -6.49 2.20
C SER A 1 -23.57 -5.45 3.30
N TYR A 2 -24.59 -4.60 3.29
CA TYR A 2 -24.83 -3.60 4.34
C TYR A 2 -26.17 -3.85 5.01
N THR A 3 -26.32 -3.37 6.23
CA THR A 3 -27.58 -3.30 6.96
C THR A 3 -27.79 -1.88 7.44
N THR A 4 -29.03 -1.45 7.54
CA THR A 4 -29.38 -0.13 8.08
C THR A 4 -30.33 -0.36 9.25
N GLN A 5 -30.12 0.31 10.38
CA GLN A 5 -31.05 0.22 11.50
C GLN A 5 -32.41 0.86 11.16
N SER A 6 -32.39 1.92 10.35
CA SER A 6 -33.55 2.59 9.78
C SER A 6 -33.15 3.24 8.46
N LEU A 7 -34.08 3.32 7.50
CA LEU A 7 -33.92 4.12 6.26
C LEU A 7 -34.55 5.51 6.39
N GLU A 8 -35.13 5.80 7.55
CA GLU A 8 -35.87 7.04 7.82
C GLU A 8 -35.32 7.69 9.09
N THR A 9 -35.34 9.03 9.10
CA THR A 9 -35.05 9.84 10.28
C THR A 9 -35.93 11.09 10.27
N THR A 10 -36.20 11.65 11.45
CA THR A 10 -37.06 12.83 11.62
C THR A 10 -36.26 13.97 12.22
N ILE A 11 -36.39 15.17 11.66
CA ILE A 11 -35.94 16.40 12.34
C ILE A 11 -37.06 16.83 13.29
N PRO A 12 -36.87 16.79 14.63
CA PRO A 12 -37.92 17.15 15.55
C PRO A 12 -38.32 18.63 15.41
N ASN A 13 -39.57 18.95 15.75
CA ASN A 13 -40.04 20.32 15.71
C ASN A 13 -39.15 21.25 16.56
N GLY A 14 -38.77 22.40 15.99
CA GLY A 14 -37.84 23.35 16.62
C GLY A 14 -36.37 22.93 16.61
N LYS A 15 -35.99 21.88 15.86
CA LYS A 15 -34.60 21.45 15.67
C LYS A 15 -34.16 21.62 14.21
N TYR A 16 -32.85 21.55 14.01
CA TYR A 16 -32.21 21.66 12.70
C TYR A 16 -31.49 20.38 12.26
N ILE A 17 -31.44 19.36 13.13
CA ILE A 17 -30.71 18.10 12.91
C ILE A 17 -31.61 16.98 13.43
N SER A 18 -31.65 15.87 12.70
CA SER A 18 -32.33 14.64 13.09
C SER A 18 -31.47 13.79 14.03
N ASP A 19 -32.00 12.67 14.50
CA ASP A 19 -31.15 11.63 15.07
C ASP A 19 -30.26 10.99 13.98
N PRO A 20 -29.07 10.47 14.33
CA PRO A 20 -28.18 9.81 13.38
C PRO A 20 -28.81 8.57 12.75
N VAL A 21 -28.59 8.40 11.44
CA VAL A 21 -28.88 7.14 10.74
C VAL A 21 -27.66 6.23 10.87
N THR A 22 -27.83 5.06 11.48
CA THR A 22 -26.74 4.09 11.67
C THR A 22 -26.70 3.08 10.53
N ILE A 23 -25.54 2.96 9.89
CA ILE A 23 -25.26 1.99 8.83
C ILE A 23 -24.30 0.93 9.36
N GLY A 24 -24.76 -0.32 9.35
CA GLY A 24 -23.94 -1.50 9.61
C GLY A 24 -23.33 -2.01 8.32
N ILE A 25 -22.02 -2.27 8.34
CA ILE A 25 -21.32 -2.82 7.18
C ILE A 25 -20.88 -4.24 7.53
N ASN A 26 -21.32 -5.24 6.76
CA ASN A 26 -20.81 -6.60 6.92
C ASN A 26 -19.46 -6.70 6.19
N ALA A 27 -18.38 -6.45 6.93
CA ALA A 27 -17.01 -6.51 6.42
C ALA A 27 -16.65 -7.88 5.83
N ALA A 28 -17.19 -8.98 6.35
CA ALA A 28 -16.91 -10.33 5.86
C ALA A 28 -17.53 -10.65 4.49
N ALA A 29 -18.43 -9.79 4.00
CA ALA A 29 -19.03 -9.92 2.69
C ALA A 29 -18.34 -9.03 1.63
N PHE A 30 -17.21 -8.40 1.97
CA PHE A 30 -16.30 -7.83 1.00
C PHE A 30 -15.36 -8.94 0.55
N ASP A 31 -15.34 -9.22 -0.74
CA ASP A 31 -14.41 -10.17 -1.32
C ASP A 31 -13.16 -9.39 -1.77
N GLY A 32 -12.09 -9.51 -0.98
CA GLY A 32 -10.78 -8.96 -1.32
C GLY A 32 -10.45 -7.55 -0.82
N VAL A 33 -9.37 -7.04 -1.38
CA VAL A 33 -8.84 -5.68 -1.18
C VAL A 33 -9.47 -4.71 -2.19
N GLY A 34 -9.53 -3.44 -1.83
CA GLY A 34 -9.93 -2.40 -2.79
C GLY A 34 -10.76 -1.29 -2.18
N THR A 35 -11.02 -0.27 -3.01
CA THR A 35 -11.87 0.87 -2.63
C THR A 35 -13.30 0.63 -3.10
N PHE A 36 -14.22 0.54 -2.15
CA PHE A 36 -15.66 0.46 -2.39
C PHE A 36 -16.31 1.81 -2.09
N LEU A 37 -17.32 2.16 -2.88
CA LEU A 37 -18.14 3.35 -2.65
C LEU A 37 -19.56 2.93 -2.31
N LEU A 38 -20.06 3.39 -1.18
CA LEU A 38 -21.46 3.27 -0.79
C LEU A 38 -22.12 4.66 -0.87
N PRO A 39 -22.88 4.95 -1.94
CA PRO A 39 -23.68 6.17 -2.02
C PRO A 39 -24.90 6.06 -1.10
N ILE A 40 -25.14 7.11 -0.32
CA ILE A 40 -26.33 7.27 0.53
C ILE A 40 -27.03 8.53 0.06
N GLN A 41 -28.30 8.42 -0.29
CA GLN A 41 -29.06 9.50 -0.89
C GLN A 41 -30.33 9.78 -0.10
N ILE A 42 -30.68 11.06 0.06
CA ILE A 42 -32.04 11.45 0.47
C ILE A 42 -32.97 11.17 -0.70
N GLU A 43 -33.73 10.08 -0.61
CA GLU A 43 -34.67 9.68 -1.66
C GLU A 43 -35.90 10.61 -1.68
N SER A 44 -36.50 10.82 -0.51
CA SER A 44 -37.69 11.65 -0.33
C SER A 44 -37.69 12.38 1.00
N VAL A 45 -38.52 13.42 1.11
CA VAL A 45 -38.76 14.18 2.35
C VAL A 45 -40.26 14.44 2.50
N SER A 46 -40.75 14.40 3.74
CA SER A 46 -42.14 14.72 4.07
C SER A 46 -42.20 15.57 5.36
N PRO A 47 -42.94 16.70 5.37
CA PRO A 47 -43.60 17.33 4.22
C PRO A 47 -42.59 17.77 3.16
N GLU A 48 -43.06 18.15 1.97
CA GLU A 48 -42.18 18.55 0.88
C GLU A 48 -41.39 19.82 1.26
N VAL A 49 -40.08 19.67 1.41
CA VAL A 49 -39.13 20.76 1.72
C VAL A 49 -38.01 20.72 0.67
N PRO A 50 -37.52 21.88 0.18
CA PRO A 50 -36.42 21.90 -0.78
C PRO A 50 -35.17 21.18 -0.26
N ILE A 51 -34.64 20.26 -1.07
CA ILE A 51 -33.36 19.59 -0.82
C ILE A 51 -32.25 20.37 -1.52
N ASN A 52 -31.11 20.53 -0.85
CA ASN A 52 -29.89 21.00 -1.52
C ASN A 52 -29.31 19.86 -2.36
N GLU A 53 -29.54 19.90 -3.67
CA GLU A 53 -29.10 18.83 -4.59
C GLU A 53 -27.58 18.56 -4.53
N SER A 54 -26.75 19.56 -4.25
CA SER A 54 -25.30 19.38 -4.11
C SER A 54 -24.91 18.57 -2.86
N LEU A 55 -25.81 18.45 -1.88
CA LEU A 55 -25.61 17.72 -0.62
C LEU A 55 -26.55 16.53 -0.48
N ARG A 56 -27.30 16.19 -1.54
CA ARG A 56 -28.32 15.13 -1.50
C ARG A 56 -27.72 13.74 -1.32
N THR A 57 -26.52 13.52 -1.84
CA THR A 57 -25.82 12.24 -1.79
C THR A 57 -24.51 12.37 -1.01
N ALA A 58 -24.35 11.53 0.01
CA ALA A 58 -23.08 11.31 0.69
C ALA A 58 -22.43 10.03 0.14
N TYR A 59 -21.13 10.07 -0.12
CA TYR A 59 -20.36 8.89 -0.55
C TYR A 59 -19.48 8.42 0.61
N LEU A 60 -19.74 7.21 1.10
CA LEU A 60 -18.82 6.55 2.03
C LEU A 60 -17.78 5.78 1.23
N ARG A 61 -16.52 6.15 1.41
CA ARG A 61 -15.37 5.40 0.90
C ARG A 61 -14.99 4.33 1.91
N ILE A 62 -15.13 3.07 1.53
CA ILE A 62 -14.82 1.90 2.36
C ILE A 62 -13.62 1.21 1.71
N ASN A 63 -12.52 1.08 2.45
CA ASN A 63 -11.34 0.37 1.95
C ASN A 63 -11.33 -1.05 2.54
N GLY A 64 -11.45 -2.07 1.68
CA GLY A 64 -11.28 -3.47 2.06
C GLY A 64 -9.81 -3.81 2.19
N THR A 65 -9.46 -4.57 3.22
CA THR A 65 -8.08 -5.05 3.46
C THR A 65 -8.12 -6.48 3.94
N TYR A 66 -7.08 -7.26 3.62
CA TYR A 66 -6.87 -8.54 4.30
C TYR A 66 -6.38 -8.31 5.72
N SER A 67 -6.91 -9.07 6.69
CA SER A 67 -6.45 -9.05 8.08
C SER A 67 -5.11 -9.76 8.27
N ALA A 68 -4.75 -10.66 7.35
CA ALA A 68 -3.46 -11.32 7.22
C ALA A 68 -3.25 -11.71 5.75
N ASN A 69 -2.00 -11.81 5.31
CA ASN A 69 -1.68 -12.22 3.94
C ASN A 69 -2.20 -13.64 3.64
N PRO A 70 -3.18 -13.81 2.73
CA PRO A 70 -3.73 -15.11 2.41
C PRO A 70 -2.94 -15.84 1.30
N PHE A 71 -1.93 -15.19 0.71
CA PHE A 71 -1.18 -15.71 -0.44
C PHE A 71 0.20 -16.22 0.00
N PRO A 72 0.69 -17.33 -0.60
CA PRO A 72 2.05 -17.78 -0.35
C PRO A 72 3.07 -16.79 -0.93
N MET A 73 4.22 -16.63 -0.27
CA MET A 73 5.34 -15.87 -0.84
C MET A 73 5.87 -16.57 -2.09
N ILE A 74 6.15 -15.78 -3.13
CA ILE A 74 6.74 -16.29 -4.37
C ILE A 74 8.18 -16.71 -4.08
N ASP A 75 8.57 -17.90 -4.56
CA ASP A 75 9.96 -18.36 -4.50
C ASP A 75 10.88 -17.41 -5.29
N ARG A 76 11.88 -16.87 -4.60
CA ARG A 76 12.83 -15.88 -5.12
C ARG A 76 14.13 -16.50 -5.63
N SER A 77 14.30 -17.83 -5.56
CA SER A 77 15.54 -18.52 -5.94
C SER A 77 15.98 -18.26 -7.39
N GLY A 78 15.03 -17.95 -8.28
CA GLY A 78 15.29 -17.59 -9.69
C GLY A 78 15.27 -16.09 -9.99
N TRP A 79 15.14 -15.23 -8.97
CA TRP A 79 15.04 -13.78 -9.19
C TRP A 79 16.39 -13.16 -9.52
N SER A 80 16.37 -12.08 -10.30
CA SER A 80 17.54 -11.27 -10.59
C SER A 80 17.20 -9.78 -10.70
N ILE A 81 18.19 -8.92 -10.50
CA ILE A 81 18.05 -7.48 -10.75
C ILE A 81 18.50 -7.20 -12.19
N THR A 82 17.60 -6.67 -13.02
CA THR A 82 17.91 -6.36 -14.42
C THR A 82 18.26 -4.90 -14.65
N ALA A 83 17.75 -4.01 -13.80
CA ALA A 83 18.07 -2.58 -13.83
C ALA A 83 17.74 -1.91 -12.48
N PHE A 84 18.36 -0.77 -12.21
CA PHE A 84 18.05 0.08 -11.05
C PHE A 84 18.49 1.52 -11.32
N SER A 85 17.95 2.48 -10.58
CA SER A 85 18.27 3.90 -10.77
C SER A 85 19.55 4.35 -10.07
N SER A 86 19.86 3.76 -8.92
CA SER A 86 21.03 4.08 -8.09
C SER A 86 21.28 2.97 -7.08
N GLU A 87 22.51 2.82 -6.62
CA GLU A 87 22.86 1.98 -5.49
C GLU A 87 24.08 2.52 -4.74
N GLU A 88 24.25 2.13 -3.48
CA GLU A 88 25.47 2.40 -2.72
C GLU A 88 26.47 1.26 -2.98
N SER A 89 27.32 1.48 -3.99
CA SER A 89 28.31 0.50 -4.44
C SER A 89 29.57 0.43 -3.56
N GLU A 90 29.81 1.45 -2.72
CA GLU A 90 30.99 1.47 -1.85
C GLU A 90 30.83 0.49 -0.68
N PRO A 91 31.84 -0.36 -0.42
CA PRO A 91 31.79 -1.31 0.69
C PRO A 91 31.50 -0.64 2.03
N GLN A 92 30.58 -1.22 2.81
CA GLN A 92 30.28 -0.76 4.16
C GLN A 92 31.25 -1.44 5.12
N ALA A 93 32.33 -0.73 5.49
CA ALA A 93 33.39 -1.28 6.35
C ALA A 93 32.89 -1.82 7.70
N ASP A 94 31.75 -1.33 8.19
CA ASP A 94 31.13 -1.78 9.43
C ASP A 94 30.44 -3.16 9.30
N TYR A 95 30.23 -3.66 8.07
CA TYR A 95 29.53 -4.92 7.74
C TYR A 95 30.28 -5.75 6.67
N PRO A 96 31.53 -6.19 6.95
CA PRO A 96 32.37 -6.89 5.97
C PRO A 96 31.78 -8.24 5.49
N GLU A 97 30.90 -8.85 6.29
CA GLU A 97 30.17 -10.08 5.97
C GLU A 97 29.03 -9.89 4.97
N LEU A 98 28.65 -8.65 4.68
CA LEU A 98 27.61 -8.31 3.70
C LEU A 98 28.21 -7.49 2.53
N PRO A 99 28.96 -8.13 1.61
CA PRO A 99 29.70 -7.44 0.55
C PRO A 99 28.82 -6.72 -0.47
N ASP A 100 27.54 -7.09 -0.54
CA ASP A 100 26.54 -6.47 -1.43
C ASP A 100 25.63 -5.49 -0.68
N ASN A 101 25.82 -5.25 0.62
CA ASN A 101 24.98 -4.35 1.37
C ASN A 101 25.02 -2.92 0.79
N GLY A 102 23.84 -2.37 0.47
CA GLY A 102 23.68 -1.11 -0.25
C GLY A 102 23.39 -1.27 -1.74
N LYS A 103 23.70 -2.43 -2.33
CA LYS A 103 23.46 -2.74 -3.75
C LYS A 103 22.01 -3.15 -4.01
N ALA A 104 21.56 -3.01 -5.25
CA ALA A 104 20.18 -3.36 -5.63
C ALA A 104 19.87 -4.85 -5.43
N VAL A 105 20.87 -5.74 -5.53
CA VAL A 105 20.69 -7.19 -5.31
C VAL A 105 20.22 -7.53 -3.90
N SER A 106 20.49 -6.69 -2.90
CA SER A 106 20.01 -6.87 -1.53
C SER A 106 18.49 -6.76 -1.37
N VAL A 107 17.75 -6.35 -2.41
CA VAL A 107 16.27 -6.41 -2.40
C VAL A 107 15.77 -7.86 -2.45
N ILE A 108 16.55 -8.78 -3.02
CA ILE A 108 16.11 -10.13 -3.37
C ILE A 108 16.95 -11.25 -2.74
N ASP A 109 17.87 -10.93 -1.84
CA ASP A 109 18.85 -11.87 -1.28
C ASP A 109 18.35 -12.68 -0.06
N ASP A 110 17.09 -12.50 0.34
CA ASP A 110 16.45 -13.14 1.50
C ASP A 110 17.08 -12.81 2.87
N SER A 111 17.98 -11.83 2.93
CA SER A 111 18.62 -11.40 4.17
C SER A 111 17.82 -10.26 4.83
N PRO A 112 17.42 -10.40 6.11
CA PRO A 112 16.83 -9.28 6.85
C PRO A 112 17.87 -8.24 7.30
N TYR A 113 19.16 -8.49 7.02
CA TYR A 113 20.30 -7.72 7.51
C TYR A 113 20.99 -6.92 6.41
N SER A 114 20.76 -7.23 5.13
CA SER A 114 21.18 -6.37 4.03
C SER A 114 20.03 -5.44 3.61
N TYR A 115 20.36 -4.38 2.88
CA TYR A 115 19.37 -3.48 2.31
C TYR A 115 19.90 -2.87 1.01
N TRP A 116 18.99 -2.51 0.10
CA TRP A 116 19.32 -1.59 -0.98
C TRP A 116 19.31 -0.15 -0.47
N GLY A 117 20.34 0.61 -0.82
CA GLY A 117 20.42 2.04 -0.51
C GLY A 117 20.78 2.83 -1.77
N THR A 118 20.16 3.98 -1.97
CA THR A 118 20.61 4.94 -3.00
C THR A 118 22.04 5.41 -2.70
N GLN A 119 22.80 5.79 -3.72
CA GLN A 119 24.18 6.24 -3.56
C GLN A 119 24.27 7.53 -2.72
N TRP A 120 24.52 7.39 -1.42
CA TRP A 120 24.41 8.49 -0.46
C TRP A 120 25.76 9.12 -0.13
N ARG A 121 26.88 8.42 -0.39
CA ARG A 121 28.22 8.97 -0.12
C ARG A 121 28.65 10.00 -1.16
N ASN A 122 28.75 9.57 -2.42
CA ASN A 122 29.49 10.31 -3.46
C ASN A 122 28.59 11.14 -4.39
N ALA A 123 27.53 10.56 -4.96
CA ALA A 123 26.71 11.25 -5.97
C ALA A 123 25.40 11.85 -5.43
N LYS A 124 24.72 11.18 -4.49
CA LYS A 124 23.45 11.62 -3.90
C LYS A 124 22.38 11.98 -4.95
N PRO A 125 22.07 11.07 -5.90
CA PRO A 125 21.05 11.35 -6.90
C PRO A 125 19.69 11.62 -6.23
N GLY A 126 18.90 12.51 -6.82
CA GLY A 126 17.54 12.77 -6.37
C GLY A 126 16.53 11.71 -6.84
N PRO A 127 15.30 11.70 -6.29
CA PRO A 127 14.23 10.81 -6.72
C PRO A 127 13.75 11.13 -8.16
N PRO A 128 13.03 10.20 -8.84
CA PRO A 128 12.57 8.91 -8.33
C PRO A 128 13.69 7.86 -8.26
N HIS A 129 13.57 6.95 -7.30
CA HIS A 129 14.42 5.76 -7.22
C HIS A 129 13.61 4.50 -7.50
N TRP A 130 14.21 3.57 -8.25
CA TRP A 130 13.53 2.36 -8.70
C TRP A 130 14.52 1.20 -8.87
N VAL A 131 13.99 -0.02 -8.81
CA VAL A 131 14.68 -1.28 -9.06
C VAL A 131 13.76 -2.16 -9.89
N VAL A 132 14.31 -2.85 -10.89
CA VAL A 132 13.60 -3.81 -11.73
C VAL A 132 14.06 -5.22 -11.36
N ILE A 133 13.09 -6.05 -11.02
CA ILE A 133 13.28 -7.44 -10.62
C ILE A 133 12.71 -8.32 -11.72
N ASP A 134 13.54 -9.17 -12.31
CA ASP A 134 13.09 -10.30 -13.13
C ASP A 134 12.89 -11.52 -12.22
N MET A 135 11.68 -12.07 -12.21
CA MET A 135 11.32 -13.22 -11.39
C MET A 135 11.76 -14.58 -11.98
N GLY A 136 12.33 -14.58 -13.19
CA GLY A 136 12.80 -15.77 -13.91
C GLY A 136 11.70 -16.61 -14.56
N LYS A 137 10.43 -16.32 -14.25
CA LYS A 137 9.23 -16.91 -14.85
C LYS A 137 8.02 -15.98 -14.64
N THR A 138 6.97 -16.19 -15.43
CA THR A 138 5.68 -15.54 -15.18
C THR A 138 5.11 -16.01 -13.84
N ASN A 139 4.73 -15.06 -12.98
CA ASN A 139 4.00 -15.32 -11.75
C ASN A 139 2.77 -14.42 -11.68
N GLU A 140 1.71 -14.91 -11.07
CA GLU A 140 0.60 -14.06 -10.64
C GLU A 140 1.02 -13.31 -9.37
N ILE A 141 0.87 -11.98 -9.37
CA ILE A 141 1.29 -11.12 -8.27
C ILE A 141 0.04 -10.57 -7.60
N HIS A 142 -0.15 -10.91 -6.32
CA HIS A 142 -1.26 -10.40 -5.51
C HIS A 142 -0.88 -9.19 -4.64
N GLY A 143 0.42 -8.94 -4.48
CA GLY A 143 0.91 -7.94 -3.55
C GLY A 143 2.43 -7.92 -3.44
N VAL A 144 2.93 -6.98 -2.65
CA VAL A 144 4.35 -6.80 -2.38
C VAL A 144 4.55 -6.66 -0.88
N ARG A 145 5.54 -7.39 -0.36
CA ARG A 145 6.09 -7.17 0.98
C ARG A 145 7.42 -6.43 0.84
N ILE A 146 7.57 -5.31 1.54
CA ILE A 146 8.82 -4.58 1.65
C ILE A 146 9.32 -4.62 3.10
N ARG A 147 10.61 -4.91 3.27
CA ARG A 147 11.30 -4.76 4.55
C ARG A 147 12.19 -3.52 4.51
N GLY A 148 11.97 -2.60 5.43
CA GLY A 148 12.80 -1.42 5.61
C GLY A 148 14.12 -1.72 6.28
N ARG A 149 15.06 -0.78 6.23
CA ARG A 149 16.31 -0.86 6.98
C ARG A 149 16.01 -0.74 8.49
N ALA A 150 16.66 -1.57 9.30
CA ALA A 150 16.54 -1.54 10.75
C ALA A 150 17.54 -0.59 11.45
N THR A 151 17.19 -0.12 12.65
CA THR A 151 18.11 0.51 13.61
C THR A 151 17.72 0.13 15.06
N PRO A 152 18.61 -0.46 15.88
CA PRO A 152 19.97 -0.88 15.55
C PRO A 152 19.99 -1.95 14.46
N PHE A 153 21.16 -2.16 13.87
CA PHE A 153 21.38 -3.19 12.87
C PHE A 153 20.94 -4.57 13.40
N GLU A 154 20.42 -5.44 12.52
CA GLU A 154 19.86 -6.76 12.87
C GLU A 154 18.66 -6.76 13.84
N SER A 155 17.97 -5.64 13.99
CA SER A 155 16.72 -5.57 14.78
C SER A 155 15.47 -5.55 13.92
N ASP A 156 14.31 -5.58 14.57
CA ASP A 156 13.00 -5.31 13.96
C ASP A 156 12.49 -3.88 14.23
N THR A 157 13.38 -2.99 14.65
CA THR A 157 13.06 -1.57 14.82
C THR A 157 13.38 -0.84 13.52
N PRO A 158 12.39 -0.23 12.83
CA PRO A 158 12.67 0.49 11.59
C PRO A 158 13.58 1.68 11.84
N ARG A 159 14.45 1.97 10.88
CA ARG A 159 15.25 3.20 10.90
C ARG A 159 14.33 4.42 10.77
N ASP A 160 14.62 5.47 11.53
CA ASP A 160 13.82 6.71 11.55
C ASP A 160 13.77 7.46 10.20
N ASN A 161 14.67 7.13 9.27
CA ASN A 161 14.77 7.76 7.95
C ASN A 161 15.29 6.80 6.88
N GLY A 162 15.05 7.18 5.62
CA GLY A 162 15.52 6.47 4.42
C GLY A 162 14.58 5.35 3.94
N ASN A 163 13.67 4.87 4.79
CA ASN A 163 12.64 3.92 4.36
C ASN A 163 11.58 4.62 3.49
N PRO A 164 11.06 3.96 2.44
CA PRO A 164 10.09 4.55 1.54
C PRO A 164 8.75 4.82 2.26
N ARG A 165 8.21 6.02 2.08
CA ARG A 165 6.85 6.38 2.53
C ARG A 165 5.82 6.19 1.41
N ILE A 166 6.20 6.49 0.17
CA ILE A 166 5.35 6.34 -1.01
C ILE A 166 6.15 5.57 -2.05
N PHE A 167 5.54 4.54 -2.63
CA PHE A 167 6.15 3.79 -3.73
C PHE A 167 5.08 3.37 -4.74
N ASN A 168 5.54 3.15 -5.97
CA ASN A 168 4.75 2.61 -7.05
C ASN A 168 5.16 1.16 -7.31
N VAL A 169 4.20 0.33 -7.71
CA VAL A 169 4.46 -1.00 -8.25
C VAL A 169 4.02 -0.98 -9.71
N GLU A 170 4.96 -1.27 -10.61
CA GLU A 170 4.70 -1.47 -12.03
C GLU A 170 5.03 -2.91 -12.41
N LEU A 171 4.24 -3.51 -13.31
CA LEU A 171 4.39 -4.89 -13.75
C LEU A 171 4.62 -4.96 -15.26
N SER A 172 5.37 -5.95 -15.73
CA SER A 172 5.66 -6.17 -17.14
C SER A 172 5.89 -7.65 -17.43
N ASP A 173 5.37 -8.12 -18.57
CA ASP A 173 5.64 -9.47 -19.11
C ASP A 173 6.81 -9.48 -20.11
N ASP A 174 7.26 -8.31 -20.59
CA ASP A 174 8.23 -8.18 -21.70
C ASP A 174 9.43 -7.28 -21.40
N ASN A 175 9.51 -6.70 -20.19
CA ASN A 175 10.52 -5.73 -19.77
C ASN A 175 10.61 -4.47 -20.66
N ALA A 176 9.58 -4.20 -21.49
CA ALA A 176 9.54 -3.06 -22.40
C ALA A 176 8.30 -2.19 -22.14
N LYS A 177 7.16 -2.81 -21.84
CA LYS A 177 5.90 -2.15 -21.49
C LYS A 177 5.57 -2.44 -20.04
N TRP A 178 5.40 -1.36 -19.28
CA TRP A 178 5.13 -1.41 -17.85
C TRP A 178 3.71 -0.88 -17.59
N THR A 179 2.97 -1.60 -16.76
CA THR A 179 1.62 -1.23 -16.32
C THR A 179 1.66 -0.87 -14.84
N MET A 180 1.14 0.31 -14.49
CA MET A 180 0.97 0.71 -13.09
C MET A 180 -0.03 -0.23 -12.39
N ALA A 181 0.44 -1.01 -11.42
CA ALA A 181 -0.39 -1.89 -10.62
C ALA A 181 -0.87 -1.20 -9.33
N GLY A 182 -0.15 -0.21 -8.81
CA GLY A 182 -0.61 0.58 -7.68
C GLY A 182 0.38 1.61 -7.17
N THR A 183 -0.15 2.62 -6.49
CA THR A 183 0.62 3.61 -5.72
C THR A 183 0.24 3.45 -4.25
N PHE A 184 1.23 3.17 -3.41
CA PHE A 184 1.04 2.87 -2.00
C PHE A 184 1.68 3.94 -1.13
N SER A 185 0.96 4.35 -0.08
CA SER A 185 1.50 5.17 1.00
C SER A 185 1.54 4.32 2.27
N VAL A 186 2.72 4.13 2.83
CA VAL A 186 2.96 3.28 4.01
C VAL A 186 3.53 4.07 5.18
N GLU A 187 3.33 3.55 6.37
CA GLU A 187 4.00 4.05 7.58
C GLU A 187 5.45 3.54 7.63
N ASN A 188 6.30 4.21 8.42
CA ASN A 188 7.65 3.73 8.68
C ASN A 188 7.61 2.55 9.66
N ARG A 189 7.37 1.36 9.13
CA ARG A 189 7.39 0.07 9.83
C ARG A 189 8.54 -0.77 9.29
N ILE A 190 9.01 -1.73 10.10
CA ILE A 190 10.07 -2.64 9.65
C ILE A 190 9.61 -3.44 8.43
N GLU A 191 8.34 -3.82 8.39
CA GLU A 191 7.74 -4.56 7.30
C GLU A 191 6.40 -3.94 6.93
N ASN A 192 6.17 -3.76 5.64
CA ASN A 192 4.87 -3.38 5.08
C ASN A 192 4.47 -4.40 4.02
N GLU A 193 3.22 -4.84 4.09
CA GLU A 193 2.59 -5.64 3.04
C GLU A 193 1.49 -4.80 2.38
N VAL A 194 1.50 -4.78 1.05
CA VAL A 194 0.48 -4.15 0.24
C VAL A 194 -0.06 -5.15 -0.76
N PHE A 195 -1.35 -5.04 -1.08
CA PHE A 195 -2.02 -5.92 -2.04
C PHE A 195 -2.44 -5.11 -3.26
N LEU A 196 -2.39 -5.75 -4.42
CA LEU A 196 -2.84 -5.17 -5.68
C LEU A 196 -4.35 -5.41 -5.82
N ASP A 197 -5.05 -4.46 -6.44
CA ASP A 197 -6.49 -4.52 -6.74
C ASP A 197 -6.78 -5.31 -8.03
#